data_AF-A0A4S4KHM3-F1
#
_entry.id   AF-A0A4S4KHM3-F1
#
_cell.length_a   1.000
_cell.length_b   1.000
_cell.length_c   1.000
_cell.angle_alpha   90.00
_cell.angle_beta   90.00
_cell.angle_gamma   90.00
#
_symmetry.space_group_name_H-M   'P 1'
#
loop_
_entity.id
_entity.type
_entity.pdbx_description
1 polymer ?
#
loop_
_entity_poly.entity_id
_entity_poly.type
_entity_poly.pdbx_seq_one_letter_code
_entity_poly.pdbx_strand_id
1 'polypeptide(L)'
;MVRPTSGVKAEEGPEEVTKIEVALGVAEELIRKKRAYGTELEENAVNLVYGFVTLQDNFDIGGFSVKRQAALNALVACCPRKVAPAIIGEFFKNQYSTDQRFVMLSALALGARELASFPMPPSTVQAQRIAFPSKRLPPALHNKYLAAGDQPRTANPVQNLLEGISREAIDKSKEAAADKVPELVRERQLRIKRPTKISEVTSSSTGSLNRTMESMQLRPQPVVAFTEVAAEYFICPLVNRFWLFLRDEQSREARTAYQPAMHRYRGAGTGLILNALVLSQFLATLAVLVHTARNAKEWLAIIAPEALELAVTLGTQPVSQDEGLNEDEDEDEQNPERRAQKEAAVLTSSLELALIVVDGCLDLDGGRSICLEHTALLLGAGEWGTEVLTRIEKGAKVLGGGGIHEMKLSRAAAGLVLKIDELTSRWRRSMVDIGL
;
A
#
# COMPACT_ATOMS: atom_id res chain seq x y z
N MET A 1 -24.19 17.73 -5.00
CA MET A 1 -22.96 18.50 -4.72
C MET A 1 -22.45 18.01 -3.37
N VAL A 2 -21.20 17.55 -3.24
CA VAL A 2 -20.71 16.86 -2.02
C VAL A 2 -20.30 17.85 -0.91
N ARG A 3 -20.20 19.15 -1.22
CA ARG A 3 -19.87 20.19 -0.26
C ARG A 3 -21.11 21.06 0.03
N PRO A 4 -21.45 21.32 1.31
CA PRO A 4 -22.43 22.35 1.64
C PRO A 4 -21.83 23.71 1.28
N THR A 5 -22.46 24.42 0.36
CA THR A 5 -22.15 25.83 0.09
C THR A 5 -22.94 26.69 1.06
N SER A 6 -22.24 27.52 1.80
CA SER A 6 -22.73 28.56 2.73
C SER A 6 -23.22 28.06 4.11
N GLY A 7 -22.76 28.76 5.16
CA GLY A 7 -23.06 28.49 6.57
C GLY A 7 -24.47 28.90 6.99
N VAL A 8 -25.47 28.64 6.16
CA VAL A 8 -26.87 28.71 6.57
C VAL A 8 -27.24 27.32 7.04
N LYS A 9 -27.52 27.16 8.34
CA LYS A 9 -28.17 25.96 8.85
C LYS A 9 -29.55 25.88 8.19
N ALA A 10 -29.65 25.17 7.08
CA ALA A 10 -30.93 24.87 6.46
C ALA A 10 -31.59 23.74 7.27
N GLU A 11 -32.86 23.92 7.61
CA GLU A 11 -33.73 22.91 8.19
C GLU A 11 -34.06 21.80 7.15
N GLU A 12 -33.04 21.19 6.54
CA GLU A 12 -33.14 20.29 5.36
C GLU A 12 -32.64 18.85 5.63
N GLY A 13 -32.81 18.35 6.85
CA GLY A 13 -32.35 17.00 7.25
C GLY A 13 -32.66 15.87 6.25
N PRO A 14 -33.90 15.67 5.76
CA PRO A 14 -34.21 14.55 4.87
C PRO A 14 -33.74 14.76 3.42
N GLU A 15 -33.71 15.99 2.92
CA GLU A 15 -33.27 16.26 1.56
C GLU A 15 -31.75 16.11 1.40
N GLU A 16 -30.97 16.52 2.40
CA GLU A 16 -29.51 16.37 2.38
C GLU A 16 -29.08 14.90 2.35
N VAL A 17 -29.76 14.03 3.09
CA VAL A 17 -29.52 12.58 3.10
C VAL A 17 -29.67 12.00 1.69
N THR A 18 -30.81 12.26 1.05
CA THR A 18 -31.10 11.74 -0.30
C THR A 18 -30.09 12.26 -1.32
N LYS A 19 -29.67 13.53 -1.22
CA LYS A 19 -28.64 14.14 -2.08
C LYS A 19 -27.29 13.41 -1.92
N ILE A 20 -26.86 13.09 -0.70
CA ILE A 20 -25.59 12.39 -0.43
C ILE A 20 -25.65 10.93 -0.89
N GLU A 21 -26.75 10.23 -0.60
CA GLU A 21 -26.92 8.84 -0.99
C GLU A 21 -26.89 8.67 -2.51
N VAL A 22 -27.64 9.51 -3.24
CA VAL A 22 -27.65 9.50 -4.71
C VAL A 22 -26.27 9.90 -5.25
N ALA A 23 -25.61 10.91 -4.66
CA ALA A 23 -24.27 11.32 -5.08
C ALA A 23 -23.26 10.17 -4.94
N LEU A 24 -23.24 9.46 -3.81
CA LEU A 24 -22.35 8.31 -3.59
C LEU A 24 -22.70 7.13 -4.48
N GLY A 25 -23.99 6.88 -4.73
CA GLY A 25 -24.43 5.78 -5.60
C GLY A 25 -24.01 5.94 -7.07
N VAL A 26 -23.78 7.18 -7.52
CA VAL A 26 -23.51 7.50 -8.93
C VAL A 26 -22.10 8.07 -9.15
N ALA A 27 -21.38 8.44 -8.08
CA ALA A 27 -20.06 9.08 -8.15
C ALA A 27 -19.03 8.27 -8.94
N GLU A 28 -18.81 7.00 -8.58
CA GLU A 28 -17.84 6.14 -9.27
C GLU A 28 -18.15 6.04 -10.78
N GLU A 29 -19.42 5.85 -11.12
CA GLU A 29 -19.87 5.74 -12.51
C GLU A 29 -19.60 7.04 -13.30
N LEU A 30 -19.95 8.20 -12.74
CA LEU A 30 -19.75 9.49 -13.41
C LEU A 30 -18.29 9.85 -13.57
N ILE A 31 -17.45 9.59 -12.56
CA ILE A 31 -16.01 9.83 -12.63
C ILE A 31 -15.40 9.02 -13.76
N ARG A 32 -15.71 7.72 -13.82
CA ARG A 32 -15.19 6.83 -14.87
C ARG A 32 -15.69 7.21 -16.26
N LYS A 33 -16.96 7.63 -16.39
CA LYS A 33 -17.53 8.11 -17.67
C LYS A 33 -16.89 9.40 -18.15
N LYS A 34 -16.68 10.36 -17.23
CA LYS A 34 -16.12 11.68 -17.56
C LYS A 34 -14.61 11.69 -17.70
N ARG A 35 -13.92 10.56 -17.48
CA ARG A 35 -12.47 10.43 -17.65
C ARG A 35 -11.96 10.94 -18.99
N ALA A 36 -12.70 10.68 -20.08
CA ALA A 36 -12.33 11.09 -21.44
C ALA A 36 -13.20 12.24 -21.97
N TYR A 37 -13.98 12.91 -21.09
CA TYR A 37 -14.92 13.95 -21.48
C TYR A 37 -14.35 15.33 -21.12
N GLY A 38 -13.56 15.91 -22.03
CA GLY A 38 -12.97 17.24 -21.89
C GLY A 38 -12.08 17.38 -20.64
N THR A 39 -12.01 18.61 -20.11
CA THR A 39 -11.21 18.97 -18.92
C THR A 39 -12.06 19.07 -17.64
N GLU A 40 -13.38 18.89 -17.73
CA GLU A 40 -14.31 19.13 -16.62
C GLU A 40 -13.97 18.31 -15.36
N LEU A 41 -13.65 17.03 -15.53
CA LEU A 41 -13.29 16.17 -14.41
C LEU A 41 -11.98 16.63 -13.78
N GLU A 42 -11.02 17.03 -14.61
CA GLU A 42 -9.68 17.44 -14.17
C GLU A 42 -9.70 18.78 -13.42
N GLU A 43 -10.58 19.70 -13.80
CA GLU A 43 -10.80 20.99 -13.12
C GLU A 43 -11.49 20.80 -11.76
N ASN A 44 -12.41 19.85 -11.66
CA ASN A 44 -13.17 19.60 -10.45
C ASN A 44 -12.57 18.52 -9.54
N ALA A 45 -11.55 17.79 -10.01
CA ALA A 45 -10.98 16.63 -9.31
C ALA A 45 -10.54 16.95 -7.88
N VAL A 46 -9.84 18.07 -7.68
CA VAL A 46 -9.34 18.47 -6.36
C VAL A 46 -10.50 18.80 -5.39
N ASN A 47 -11.53 19.49 -5.87
CA ASN A 47 -12.72 19.77 -5.07
C ASN A 47 -13.48 18.50 -4.69
N LEU A 48 -13.55 17.53 -5.60
CA LEU A 48 -14.15 16.22 -5.33
C LEU A 48 -13.35 15.44 -4.27
N VAL A 49 -12.02 15.50 -4.30
CA VAL A 49 -11.17 14.93 -3.23
C VAL A 49 -11.56 15.51 -1.88
N TYR A 50 -11.58 16.84 -1.75
CA TYR A 50 -11.95 17.49 -0.49
C TYR A 50 -13.36 17.10 -0.04
N GLY A 51 -14.31 17.03 -0.96
CA GLY A 51 -15.67 16.59 -0.67
C GLY A 51 -15.73 15.15 -0.15
N PHE A 52 -15.16 14.18 -0.88
CA PHE A 52 -15.26 12.77 -0.51
C PHE A 52 -14.44 12.38 0.72
N VAL A 53 -13.29 13.01 0.92
CA VAL A 53 -12.43 12.76 2.08
C VAL A 53 -13.05 13.30 3.37
N THR A 54 -13.64 14.49 3.32
CA THR A 54 -14.24 15.12 4.51
C THR A 54 -15.61 14.55 4.86
N LEU A 55 -16.24 13.82 3.93
CA LEU A 55 -17.57 13.24 4.13
C LEU A 55 -17.57 12.21 5.26
N GLN A 56 -18.49 12.39 6.20
CA GLN A 56 -18.74 11.50 7.33
C GLN A 56 -20.12 10.85 7.20
N ASP A 57 -20.28 9.67 7.79
CA ASP A 57 -21.54 8.93 7.77
C ASP A 57 -22.46 9.39 8.91
N ASN A 58 -23.04 10.58 8.76
CA ASN A 58 -23.91 11.17 9.79
C ASN A 58 -25.33 10.56 9.78
N PHE A 59 -25.66 9.77 8.77
CA PHE A 59 -27.02 9.34 8.46
C PHE A 59 -27.12 7.81 8.26
N ASP A 60 -26.09 7.06 8.64
CA ASP A 60 -25.99 5.60 8.51
C ASP A 60 -26.37 5.10 7.10
N ILE A 61 -25.76 5.70 6.07
CA ILE A 61 -26.06 5.39 4.68
C ILE A 61 -25.55 3.98 4.34
N GLY A 62 -26.43 3.14 3.77
CA GLY A 62 -26.09 1.78 3.37
C GLY A 62 -24.86 1.72 2.44
N GLY A 63 -23.79 1.06 2.91
CA GLY A 63 -22.55 0.89 2.16
C GLY A 63 -21.75 2.18 1.93
N PHE A 64 -21.97 3.21 2.77
CA PHE A 64 -21.30 4.52 2.68
C PHE A 64 -19.79 4.41 2.45
N SER A 65 -19.08 3.72 3.34
CA SER A 65 -17.62 3.62 3.31
C SER A 65 -17.12 2.95 2.03
N VAL A 66 -17.84 1.95 1.53
CA VAL A 66 -17.50 1.24 0.29
C VAL A 66 -17.70 2.15 -0.92
N LYS A 67 -18.85 2.85 -1.01
CA LYS A 67 -19.15 3.79 -2.10
C LYS A 67 -18.17 4.96 -2.11
N ARG A 68 -17.86 5.53 -0.93
CA ARG A 68 -16.87 6.61 -0.75
C ARG A 68 -15.47 6.15 -1.20
N GLN A 69 -15.05 4.96 -0.77
CA GLN A 69 -13.76 4.39 -1.18
C GLN A 69 -13.70 4.16 -2.69
N ALA A 70 -14.75 3.58 -3.28
CA ALA A 70 -14.80 3.30 -4.71
C ALA A 70 -14.76 4.57 -5.56
N ALA A 71 -15.46 5.63 -5.14
CA ALA A 71 -15.41 6.94 -5.77
C ALA A 71 -13.99 7.53 -5.74
N LEU A 72 -13.31 7.48 -4.59
CA LEU A 72 -11.93 7.97 -4.46
C LEU A 72 -10.93 7.14 -5.26
N ASN A 73 -11.06 5.80 -5.27
CA ASN A 73 -10.23 4.92 -6.10
C ASN A 73 -10.36 5.28 -7.59
N ALA A 74 -11.60 5.44 -8.06
CA ALA A 74 -11.87 5.82 -9.44
C ALA A 74 -11.31 7.21 -9.78
N LEU A 75 -11.38 8.15 -8.83
CA LEU A 75 -10.84 9.49 -9.00
C LEU A 75 -9.31 9.48 -9.15
N VAL A 76 -8.61 8.70 -8.32
CA VAL A 76 -7.15 8.50 -8.42
C VAL A 76 -6.77 7.86 -9.76
N ALA A 77 -7.51 6.84 -10.21
CA ALA A 77 -7.25 6.16 -11.48
C ALA A 77 -7.59 7.02 -12.72
N CYS A 78 -8.52 7.96 -12.60
CA CYS A 78 -8.93 8.81 -13.72
C CYS A 78 -8.06 10.07 -13.87
N CYS A 79 -7.70 10.74 -12.76
CA CYS A 79 -6.95 12.00 -12.77
C CYS A 79 -5.74 11.99 -11.80
N PRO A 80 -4.79 11.05 -11.96
CA PRO A 80 -3.74 10.82 -10.96
C PRO A 80 -2.85 12.03 -10.68
N ARG A 81 -2.54 12.84 -11.70
CA ARG A 81 -1.63 14.00 -11.59
C ARG A 81 -2.13 15.10 -10.63
N LYS A 82 -3.44 15.28 -10.49
CA LYS A 82 -4.01 16.27 -9.55
C LYS A 82 -4.52 15.64 -8.26
N VAL A 83 -5.10 14.45 -8.37
CA VAL A 83 -5.79 13.78 -7.27
C VAL A 83 -4.79 13.22 -6.27
N ALA A 84 -3.71 12.56 -6.73
CA ALA A 84 -2.74 11.97 -5.82
C ALA A 84 -2.03 13.04 -4.96
N PRO A 85 -1.49 14.14 -5.51
CA PRO A 85 -0.89 15.20 -4.69
C PRO A 85 -1.89 15.86 -3.74
N ALA A 86 -3.15 16.02 -4.14
CA ALA A 86 -4.19 16.57 -3.28
C ALA A 86 -4.47 15.66 -2.08
N ILE A 87 -4.63 14.35 -2.30
CA ILE A 87 -4.84 13.37 -1.22
C ILE A 87 -3.63 13.32 -0.29
N ILE A 88 -2.41 13.29 -0.84
CA ILE A 88 -1.17 13.28 -0.04
C ILE A 88 -1.07 14.58 0.78
N GLY A 89 -1.42 15.73 0.21
CA GLY A 89 -1.43 17.01 0.92
C GLY A 89 -2.44 17.04 2.08
N GLU A 90 -3.62 16.45 1.92
CA GLU A 90 -4.62 16.36 2.98
C GLU A 90 -4.26 15.32 4.05
N PHE A 91 -3.62 14.21 3.68
CA PHE A 91 -3.21 13.15 4.62
C PHE A 91 -2.36 13.67 5.77
N PHE A 92 -1.41 14.58 5.49
CA PHE A 92 -0.51 15.16 6.48
C PHE A 92 -1.12 16.28 7.32
N LYS A 93 -2.42 16.57 7.19
CA LYS A 93 -3.10 17.54 8.06
C LYS A 93 -3.63 16.85 9.32
N ASN A 94 -3.58 17.59 10.43
CA ASN A 94 -3.98 17.10 11.75
C ASN A 94 -5.50 17.09 11.99
N GLN A 95 -6.32 17.41 11.00
CA GLN A 95 -7.78 17.57 11.15
C GLN A 95 -8.58 16.32 10.76
N TYR A 96 -7.91 15.29 10.25
CA TYR A 96 -8.55 14.07 9.74
C TYR A 96 -8.50 12.92 10.74
N SER A 97 -9.58 12.13 10.77
CA SER A 97 -9.65 10.91 11.57
C SER A 97 -8.81 9.78 10.98
N THR A 98 -8.54 8.75 11.78
CA THR A 98 -7.85 7.52 11.33
C THR A 98 -8.59 6.84 10.15
N ASP A 99 -9.92 6.78 10.20
CA ASP A 99 -10.73 6.21 9.09
C ASP A 99 -10.56 7.00 7.80
N GLN A 100 -10.62 8.34 7.86
CA GLN A 100 -10.42 9.20 6.69
C GLN A 100 -9.01 9.02 6.11
N ARG A 101 -7.99 8.92 6.97
CA ARG A 101 -6.62 8.64 6.54
C ARG A 101 -6.47 7.26 5.89
N PHE A 102 -7.15 6.23 6.43
CA PHE A 102 -7.14 4.89 5.84
C PHE A 102 -7.80 4.88 4.46
N VAL A 103 -8.86 5.66 4.27
CA VAL A 103 -9.53 5.83 2.99
C VAL A 103 -8.62 6.51 1.96
N MET A 104 -7.94 7.59 2.36
CA MET A 104 -6.93 8.27 1.53
C MET A 104 -5.82 7.32 1.07
N LEU A 105 -5.20 6.61 2.03
CA LEU A 105 -4.12 5.66 1.79
C LEU A 105 -4.58 4.51 0.88
N SER A 106 -5.75 3.93 1.16
CA SER A 106 -6.33 2.87 0.34
C SER A 106 -6.65 3.35 -1.07
N ALA A 107 -7.07 4.60 -1.24
CA ALA A 107 -7.36 5.18 -2.55
C ALA A 107 -6.11 5.35 -3.40
N LEU A 108 -5.00 5.77 -2.80
CA LEU A 108 -3.70 5.86 -3.48
C LEU A 108 -3.23 4.48 -3.94
N ALA A 109 -3.23 3.49 -3.05
CA ALA A 109 -2.75 2.13 -3.36
C ALA A 109 -3.63 1.42 -4.41
N LEU A 110 -4.95 1.48 -4.26
CA LEU A 110 -5.88 0.83 -5.18
C LEU A 110 -5.95 1.56 -6.53
N GLY A 111 -5.95 2.90 -6.52
CA GLY A 111 -5.91 3.68 -7.75
C GLY A 111 -4.62 3.46 -8.55
N ALA A 112 -3.46 3.38 -7.88
CA ALA A 112 -2.18 3.06 -8.51
C ALA A 112 -2.15 1.66 -9.14
N ARG A 113 -2.69 0.65 -8.43
CA ARG A 113 -2.81 -0.70 -8.98
C ARG A 113 -3.71 -0.77 -10.21
N GLU A 114 -4.79 0.00 -10.22
CA GLU A 114 -5.68 0.11 -11.38
C GLU A 114 -4.92 0.72 -12.58
N LEU A 115 -4.14 1.78 -12.36
CA LEU A 115 -3.30 2.41 -13.38
C LEU A 115 -2.21 1.47 -13.91
N ALA A 116 -1.66 0.62 -13.04
CA ALA A 116 -0.66 -0.39 -13.38
C ALA A 116 -1.29 -1.71 -13.92
N SER A 117 -2.62 -1.75 -14.12
CA SER A 117 -3.36 -2.91 -14.63
C SER A 117 -3.23 -4.21 -13.80
N PHE A 118 -2.90 -4.09 -12.52
CA PHE A 118 -2.85 -5.24 -11.60
C PHE A 118 -4.26 -5.75 -11.25
N PRO A 119 -4.41 -6.99 -10.74
CA PRO A 119 -5.69 -7.50 -10.25
C PRO A 119 -6.26 -6.61 -9.14
N MET A 120 -7.53 -6.25 -9.24
CA MET A 120 -8.25 -5.41 -8.29
C MET A 120 -9.37 -6.19 -7.60
N PRO A 121 -9.75 -5.84 -6.36
CA PRO A 121 -11.04 -6.25 -5.82
C PRO A 121 -12.16 -5.79 -6.78
N PRO A 122 -13.26 -6.56 -6.89
CA PRO A 122 -14.34 -6.25 -7.82
C PRO A 122 -14.89 -4.84 -7.55
N SER A 123 -15.04 -4.03 -8.60
CA SER A 123 -15.66 -2.70 -8.50
C SER A 123 -17.12 -2.86 -8.08
N THR A 124 -17.59 -1.96 -7.22
CA THR A 124 -19.01 -1.86 -6.84
C THR A 124 -19.93 -1.49 -8.00
N VAL A 125 -19.37 -0.96 -9.09
CA VAL A 125 -20.11 -0.61 -10.29
C VAL A 125 -19.90 -1.69 -11.35
N GLN A 126 -21.00 -2.34 -11.75
CA GLN A 126 -20.99 -3.27 -12.88
C GLN A 126 -20.44 -2.58 -14.12
N ALA A 127 -19.51 -3.23 -14.83
CA ALA A 127 -18.86 -2.70 -16.05
C ALA A 127 -19.88 -2.18 -17.09
N GLN A 128 -21.11 -2.71 -17.09
CA GLN A 128 -22.22 -2.27 -17.94
C GLN A 128 -22.56 -0.79 -17.75
N ARG A 129 -22.54 -0.28 -16.51
CA ARG A 129 -22.92 1.11 -16.20
C ARG A 129 -21.90 2.14 -16.68
N ILE A 130 -20.64 1.73 -16.83
CA ILE A 130 -19.53 2.60 -17.26
C ILE A 130 -19.52 2.78 -18.80
N ALA A 131 -20.16 1.89 -19.56
CA ALA A 131 -20.23 1.93 -21.03
C ALA A 131 -21.39 2.81 -21.56
N PHE A 132 -21.14 3.55 -22.65
CA PHE A 132 -22.15 4.35 -23.35
C PHE A 132 -23.31 3.47 -23.88
N PRO A 133 -24.59 3.90 -23.76
CA PRO A 133 -25.75 3.15 -24.26
C PRO A 133 -25.70 2.81 -25.75
N SER A 134 -24.97 3.60 -26.55
CA SER A 134 -24.79 3.41 -27.99
C SER A 134 -23.94 2.18 -28.38
N LYS A 135 -23.32 1.50 -27.40
CA LYS A 135 -22.48 0.30 -27.64
C LYS A 135 -23.02 -0.96 -26.95
N ARG A 136 -24.31 -0.99 -26.61
CA ARG A 136 -24.96 -2.13 -25.93
C ARG A 136 -25.75 -3.00 -26.90
N LEU A 137 -25.70 -4.32 -26.68
CA LEU A 137 -26.69 -5.24 -27.23
C LEU A 137 -28.03 -5.10 -26.49
N PRO A 138 -29.15 -5.54 -27.09
CA PRO A 138 -30.45 -5.60 -26.43
C PRO A 138 -30.39 -6.29 -25.05
N PRO A 139 -31.15 -5.79 -24.05
CA PRO A 139 -30.94 -6.10 -22.63
C PRO A 139 -31.05 -7.58 -22.28
N ALA A 140 -31.87 -8.34 -23.01
CA ALA A 140 -32.05 -9.78 -22.79
C ALA A 140 -30.81 -10.62 -23.16
N LEU A 141 -30.00 -10.17 -24.13
CA LEU A 141 -28.76 -10.85 -24.52
C LEU A 141 -27.60 -10.41 -23.62
N HIS A 142 -27.56 -9.14 -23.24
CA HIS A 142 -26.50 -8.59 -22.40
C HIS A 142 -26.46 -9.22 -20.99
N ASN A 143 -27.62 -9.52 -20.41
CA ASN A 143 -27.72 -10.12 -19.06
C ASN A 143 -27.25 -11.57 -18.99
N LYS A 144 -27.25 -12.33 -20.11
CA LYS A 144 -26.81 -13.72 -20.13
C LYS A 144 -25.29 -13.89 -20.00
N TYR A 145 -24.52 -12.85 -20.30
CA TYR A 145 -23.05 -12.90 -20.30
C TYR A 145 -22.41 -12.34 -19.01
N LEU A 146 -23.20 -11.81 -18.08
CA LEU A 146 -22.69 -11.06 -16.92
C LEU A 146 -22.81 -11.78 -15.56
N ALA A 147 -23.56 -12.88 -15.48
CA ALA A 147 -23.85 -13.55 -14.22
C ALA A 147 -22.72 -14.52 -13.80
N ALA A 148 -21.56 -13.99 -13.38
CA ALA A 148 -20.60 -14.73 -12.56
C ALA A 148 -19.54 -13.82 -11.92
N GLY A 149 -19.82 -13.31 -10.72
CA GLY A 149 -18.77 -12.83 -9.81
C GLY A 149 -19.17 -11.65 -8.95
N ASP A 150 -19.92 -11.91 -7.88
CA ASP A 150 -20.08 -10.94 -6.78
C ASP A 150 -20.02 -11.65 -5.43
N GLN A 151 -18.90 -11.47 -4.74
CA GLN A 151 -18.80 -11.56 -3.28
C GLN A 151 -17.85 -10.46 -2.80
N PRO A 152 -18.28 -9.52 -1.93
CA PRO A 152 -17.38 -8.61 -1.27
C PRO A 152 -16.75 -9.31 -0.05
N ARG A 153 -15.41 -9.28 0.03
CA ARG A 153 -14.67 -9.50 1.28
C ARG A 153 -14.12 -8.16 1.75
N THR A 154 -14.52 -7.72 2.93
CA THR A 154 -13.97 -6.51 3.59
C THR A 154 -13.22 -6.88 4.85
N ALA A 155 -11.92 -6.56 4.87
CA ALA A 155 -11.18 -5.89 5.94
C ALA A 155 -9.73 -5.73 5.43
N ASN A 156 -9.24 -4.50 5.34
CA ASN A 156 -7.88 -4.08 4.95
C ASN A 156 -7.33 -4.64 3.61
N PRO A 157 -7.81 -4.17 2.45
CA PRO A 157 -7.34 -4.63 1.15
C PRO A 157 -5.83 -4.41 0.95
N VAL A 158 -5.29 -3.27 1.41
CA VAL A 158 -3.87 -2.94 1.22
C VAL A 158 -2.95 -3.91 1.95
N GLN A 159 -3.23 -4.25 3.21
CA GLN A 159 -2.41 -5.20 3.98
C GLN A 159 -2.44 -6.61 3.38
N ASN A 160 -3.61 -7.06 2.90
CA ASN A 160 -3.72 -8.36 2.21
C ASN A 160 -2.95 -8.37 0.88
N LEU A 161 -2.95 -7.25 0.16
CA LEU A 161 -2.17 -7.11 -1.07
C LEU A 161 -0.67 -7.11 -0.78
N LEU A 162 -0.24 -6.39 0.27
CA LEU A 162 1.14 -6.39 0.72
C LEU A 162 1.60 -7.80 1.09
N GLU A 163 0.80 -8.54 1.87
CA GLU A 163 1.12 -9.92 2.24
C GLU A 163 1.25 -10.85 1.02
N GLY A 164 0.41 -10.65 -0.01
CA GLY A 164 0.53 -11.38 -1.27
C GLY A 164 1.85 -11.09 -1.98
N ILE A 165 2.24 -9.81 -2.03
CA ILE A 165 3.48 -9.37 -2.67
C ILE A 165 4.71 -9.85 -1.89
N SER A 166 4.71 -9.73 -0.56
CA SER A 166 5.82 -10.16 0.29
C SER A 166 6.01 -11.68 0.21
N ARG A 167 4.91 -12.44 0.16
CA ARG A 167 4.96 -13.89 -0.05
C ARG A 167 5.53 -14.26 -1.41
N GLU A 168 5.13 -13.57 -2.48
CA GLU A 168 5.69 -13.78 -3.83
C GLU A 168 7.21 -13.54 -3.85
N ALA A 169 7.67 -12.43 -3.24
CA ALA A 169 9.10 -12.12 -3.15
C ALA A 169 9.92 -13.21 -2.43
N ILE A 170 9.34 -13.82 -1.38
CA ILE A 170 9.98 -14.91 -0.62
C ILE A 170 9.96 -16.23 -1.39
N ASP A 171 8.85 -16.55 -2.05
CA ASP A 171 8.74 -17.79 -2.81
C ASP A 171 9.70 -17.79 -4.02
N LYS A 172 9.95 -16.62 -4.66
CA LYS A 172 11.03 -16.46 -5.64
C LYS A 172 12.41 -16.83 -5.08
N SER A 173 12.71 -16.45 -3.83
CA SER A 173 13.98 -16.81 -3.18
C SER A 173 14.12 -18.31 -2.97
N LYS A 174 13.03 -19.01 -2.64
CA LYS A 174 13.05 -20.47 -2.46
C LYS A 174 13.36 -21.19 -3.77
N GLU A 175 12.81 -20.71 -4.88
CA GLU A 175 13.11 -21.27 -6.20
C GLU A 175 14.58 -21.11 -6.57
N ALA A 176 15.13 -19.90 -6.39
CA ALA A 176 16.55 -19.61 -6.63
C ALA A 176 17.50 -20.39 -5.68
N ALA A 177 17.08 -20.62 -4.43
CA ALA A 177 17.84 -21.41 -3.47
C ALA A 177 17.76 -22.93 -3.77
N ALA A 178 16.62 -23.43 -4.24
CA ALA A 178 16.46 -24.84 -4.59
C ALA A 178 17.39 -25.27 -5.73
N ASP A 179 17.73 -24.35 -6.65
CA ASP A 179 18.68 -24.62 -7.73
C ASP A 179 20.14 -24.68 -7.25
N LYS A 180 20.44 -24.14 -6.05
CA LYS A 180 21.78 -24.18 -5.43
C LYS A 180 21.99 -25.41 -4.54
N VAL A 181 20.93 -26.13 -4.14
CA VAL A 181 21.01 -27.30 -3.25
C VAL A 181 21.06 -28.60 -4.08
N PRO A 182 22.20 -29.33 -4.11
CA PRO A 182 22.37 -30.51 -4.95
C PRO A 182 21.35 -31.63 -4.67
N GLU A 183 20.90 -31.78 -3.42
CA GLU A 183 19.89 -32.78 -3.05
C GLU A 183 18.52 -32.46 -3.66
N LEU A 184 18.11 -31.19 -3.67
CA LEU A 184 16.85 -30.74 -4.25
C LEU A 184 16.89 -30.78 -5.79
N VAL A 185 18.04 -30.45 -6.38
CA VAL A 185 18.27 -30.60 -7.83
C VAL A 185 18.21 -32.06 -8.22
N ARG A 186 18.86 -32.94 -7.45
CA ARG A 186 18.81 -34.40 -7.65
C ARG A 186 17.39 -34.94 -7.48
N GLU A 187 16.65 -34.50 -6.46
CA GLU A 187 15.25 -34.90 -6.27
C GLU A 187 14.36 -34.44 -7.45
N ARG A 188 14.53 -33.20 -7.93
CA ARG A 188 13.81 -32.67 -9.11
C ARG A 188 14.14 -33.46 -10.39
N GLN A 189 15.40 -33.83 -10.59
CA GLN A 189 15.85 -34.62 -11.74
C GLN A 189 15.38 -36.09 -11.67
N LEU A 190 15.22 -36.62 -10.45
CA LEU A 190 14.75 -37.99 -10.21
C LEU A 190 13.21 -38.10 -10.14
N ARG A 191 12.49 -36.98 -10.01
CA ARG A 191 11.03 -36.96 -10.18
C ARG A 191 10.68 -37.19 -11.64
N ILE A 192 10.32 -38.43 -11.94
CA ILE A 192 9.64 -38.78 -13.20
C ILE A 192 8.38 -37.91 -13.28
N LYS A 193 8.38 -36.92 -14.17
CA LYS A 193 7.16 -36.18 -14.52
C LYS A 193 6.14 -37.22 -14.95
N ARG A 194 5.13 -37.50 -14.11
CA ARG A 194 3.96 -38.24 -14.56
C ARG A 194 3.45 -37.48 -15.78
N PRO A 195 3.41 -38.09 -16.98
CA PRO A 195 2.80 -37.42 -18.11
C PRO A 195 1.40 -37.02 -17.67
N THR A 196 1.04 -35.76 -17.89
CA THR A 196 -0.32 -35.28 -17.67
C THR A 196 -1.25 -36.26 -18.34
N LYS A 197 -2.00 -37.03 -17.54
CA LYS A 197 -3.00 -37.96 -18.06
C LYS A 197 -3.90 -37.10 -18.94
N ILE A 198 -3.95 -37.43 -20.23
CA ILE A 198 -4.81 -36.74 -21.20
C ILE A 198 -6.24 -36.97 -20.70
N SER A 199 -6.76 -36.02 -19.93
CA SER A 199 -8.18 -35.94 -19.63
C SER A 199 -8.82 -35.31 -20.85
N GLU A 200 -9.82 -35.98 -21.41
CA GLU A 200 -10.67 -35.40 -22.43
C GLU A 200 -11.11 -34.01 -21.97
N VAL A 201 -10.90 -33.03 -22.86
CA VAL A 201 -11.38 -31.67 -22.65
C VAL A 201 -12.90 -31.74 -22.66
N THR A 202 -13.50 -31.93 -21.48
CA THR A 202 -14.90 -31.59 -21.32
C THR A 202 -15.01 -30.11 -21.67
N SER A 203 -15.93 -29.79 -22.59
CA SER A 203 -16.15 -28.48 -23.23
C SER A 203 -16.61 -27.37 -22.26
N SER A 204 -16.14 -27.39 -21.02
CA SER A 204 -16.30 -26.39 -19.97
C SER A 204 -15.06 -25.48 -19.82
N SER A 205 -13.99 -25.71 -20.58
CA SER A 205 -12.73 -24.93 -20.53
C SER A 205 -12.67 -23.71 -21.46
N THR A 206 -13.65 -23.52 -22.37
CA THR A 206 -13.81 -22.27 -23.13
C THR A 206 -14.24 -21.09 -22.26
N GLY A 207 -14.77 -21.34 -21.06
CA GLY A 207 -15.19 -20.30 -20.12
C GLY A 207 -14.08 -19.72 -19.22
N SER A 208 -12.84 -20.21 -19.30
CA SER A 208 -11.71 -19.74 -18.46
C SER A 208 -10.71 -18.88 -19.25
N LEU A 209 -10.42 -19.27 -20.49
CA LEU A 209 -9.60 -18.49 -21.44
C LEU A 209 -10.35 -17.27 -21.98
N ASN A 210 -11.65 -17.40 -22.29
CA ASN A 210 -12.46 -16.24 -22.67
C ASN A 210 -12.63 -15.27 -21.50
N ARG A 211 -12.69 -15.75 -20.25
CA ARG A 211 -12.86 -14.90 -19.07
C ARG A 211 -11.61 -14.06 -18.76
N THR A 212 -10.42 -14.57 -19.06
CA THR A 212 -9.16 -13.81 -18.96
C THR A 212 -8.99 -12.81 -20.10
N MET A 213 -9.45 -13.13 -21.32
CA MET A 213 -9.43 -12.18 -22.45
C MET A 213 -10.55 -11.13 -22.37
N GLU A 214 -11.76 -11.48 -21.96
CA GLU A 214 -12.91 -10.56 -21.83
C GLU A 214 -12.76 -9.63 -20.63
N SER A 215 -12.16 -10.10 -19.52
CA SER A 215 -11.78 -9.21 -18.41
C SER A 215 -10.62 -8.28 -18.73
N MET A 216 -9.83 -8.54 -19.79
CA MET A 216 -8.91 -7.55 -20.37
C MET A 216 -9.62 -6.61 -21.35
N GLN A 217 -10.57 -7.09 -22.14
CA GLN A 217 -11.26 -6.30 -23.18
C GLN A 217 -12.31 -5.31 -22.61
N LEU A 218 -12.86 -5.58 -21.43
CA LEU A 218 -13.81 -4.69 -20.73
C LEU A 218 -13.14 -3.73 -19.72
N ARG A 219 -11.81 -3.84 -19.52
CA ARG A 219 -11.09 -2.91 -18.65
C ARG A 219 -10.78 -1.63 -19.45
N PRO A 220 -11.21 -0.46 -18.98
CA PRO A 220 -10.81 0.79 -19.61
C PRO A 220 -9.28 0.89 -19.57
N GLN A 221 -8.65 0.91 -20.74
CA GLN A 221 -7.21 1.13 -20.88
C GLN A 221 -6.80 2.36 -20.05
N PRO A 222 -5.72 2.29 -19.26
CA PRO A 222 -5.27 3.45 -18.51
C PRO A 222 -4.82 4.54 -19.48
N VAL A 223 -5.39 5.74 -19.35
CA VAL A 223 -5.04 6.93 -20.17
C VAL A 223 -3.60 7.36 -19.88
N VAL A 224 -3.10 7.05 -18.69
CA VAL A 224 -1.73 7.31 -18.24
C VAL A 224 -1.21 6.06 -17.56
N ALA A 225 -0.03 5.59 -17.97
CA ALA A 225 0.63 4.47 -17.32
C ALA A 225 1.13 4.91 -15.93
N PHE A 226 0.96 4.05 -14.92
CA PHE A 226 1.42 4.36 -13.57
C PHE A 226 2.93 4.65 -13.53
N THR A 227 3.72 3.97 -14.36
CA THR A 227 5.18 4.13 -14.45
C THR A 227 5.62 5.55 -14.81
N GLU A 228 4.81 6.35 -15.49
CA GLU A 228 5.13 7.73 -15.85
C GLU A 228 4.82 8.73 -14.73
N VAL A 229 3.95 8.35 -13.79
CA VAL A 229 3.38 9.27 -12.77
C VAL A 229 3.80 8.88 -11.36
N ALA A 230 4.31 7.65 -11.18
CA ALA A 230 4.64 7.07 -9.89
C ALA A 230 5.62 7.91 -9.07
N ALA A 231 6.76 8.30 -9.67
CA ALA A 231 7.80 9.03 -8.94
C ALA A 231 7.32 10.43 -8.55
N GLU A 232 6.89 11.23 -9.53
CA GLU A 232 6.61 12.66 -9.37
C GLU A 232 5.34 12.96 -8.55
N TYR A 233 4.28 12.15 -8.68
CA TYR A 233 2.97 12.47 -8.11
C TYR A 233 2.52 11.57 -6.95
N PHE A 234 3.10 10.37 -6.81
CA PHE A 234 2.73 9.43 -5.75
C PHE A 234 3.85 9.29 -4.72
N ILE A 235 4.99 8.71 -5.11
CA ILE A 235 5.98 8.19 -4.16
C ILE A 235 6.82 9.32 -3.58
N CYS A 236 7.49 10.13 -4.40
CA CYS A 236 8.36 11.19 -3.88
C CYS A 236 7.59 12.23 -3.05
N PRO A 237 6.40 12.72 -3.45
CA PRO A 237 5.63 13.63 -2.61
C PRO A 237 5.20 13.01 -1.28
N LEU A 238 4.88 11.72 -1.27
CA LEU A 238 4.47 11.00 -0.06
C LEU A 238 5.65 10.85 0.92
N VAL A 239 6.81 10.43 0.42
CA VAL A 239 8.05 10.29 1.22
C VAL A 239 8.55 11.65 1.71
N ASN A 240 8.65 12.65 0.83
CA ASN A 240 9.16 13.98 1.21
C ASN A 240 8.26 14.68 2.24
N ARG A 241 6.93 14.60 2.06
CA ARG A 241 6.00 15.18 3.05
C ARG A 241 6.02 14.41 4.36
N PHE A 242 6.24 13.10 4.33
CA PHE A 242 6.44 12.32 5.55
C PHE A 242 7.68 12.81 6.30
N TRP A 243 8.82 12.99 5.63
CA TRP A 243 10.04 13.50 6.25
C TRP A 243 9.87 14.88 6.88
N LEU A 244 9.22 15.80 6.15
CA LEU A 244 8.90 17.12 6.67
C LEU A 244 7.98 17.04 7.89
N PHE A 245 6.94 16.21 7.81
CA PHE A 245 6.02 15.99 8.92
C PHE A 245 6.73 15.41 10.15
N LEU A 246 7.53 14.35 9.98
CA LEU A 246 8.28 13.73 11.07
C LEU A 246 9.20 14.75 11.75
N ARG A 247 9.96 15.53 10.97
CA ARG A 247 10.84 16.58 11.50
C ARG A 247 10.06 17.64 12.27
N ASP A 248 8.92 18.09 11.74
CA ASP A 248 8.09 19.12 12.37
C ASP A 248 7.49 18.61 13.69
N GLU A 249 7.05 17.35 13.73
CA GLU A 249 6.51 16.70 14.92
C GLU A 249 7.57 16.50 15.99
N GLN A 250 8.76 15.99 15.64
CA GLN A 250 9.90 15.87 16.55
C GLN A 250 10.33 17.24 17.10
N SER A 251 10.30 18.27 16.25
CA SER A 251 10.60 19.65 16.67
C SER A 251 9.53 20.22 17.60
N ARG A 252 8.26 19.81 17.47
CA ARG A 252 7.18 20.19 18.39
C ARG A 252 7.34 19.48 19.74
N GLU A 253 7.60 18.18 19.71
CA GLU A 253 7.84 17.36 20.89
C GLU A 253 9.03 17.90 21.70
N ALA A 254 10.18 18.13 21.03
CA ALA A 254 11.38 18.69 21.66
C ALA A 254 11.15 20.06 22.31
N ARG A 255 10.33 20.93 21.71
CA ARG A 255 9.98 22.24 22.29
C ARG A 255 9.13 22.12 23.55
N THR A 256 8.32 21.08 23.65
CA THR A 256 7.45 20.84 24.81
C THR A 256 8.02 19.84 25.81
N ALA A 257 9.22 19.30 25.57
CA ALA A 257 9.84 18.27 26.41
C ALA A 257 10.02 18.74 27.87
N TYR A 258 10.34 20.02 28.06
CA TYR A 258 10.52 20.64 29.38
C TYR A 258 9.20 21.07 30.05
N GLN A 259 8.06 20.94 29.37
CA GLN A 259 6.77 21.27 29.95
C GLN A 259 6.28 20.14 30.88
N PRO A 260 5.39 20.46 31.84
CA PRO A 260 4.74 19.43 32.67
C PRO A 260 4.05 18.38 31.80
N ALA A 261 3.95 17.13 32.26
CA ALA A 261 3.42 16.00 31.49
C ALA A 261 2.07 16.29 30.81
N MET A 262 1.18 17.05 31.49
CA MET A 262 -0.12 17.50 30.96
C MET A 262 -0.06 18.43 29.74
N HIS A 263 1.05 19.14 29.53
CA HIS A 263 1.25 20.08 28.43
C HIS A 263 2.28 19.60 27.41
N ARG A 264 2.93 18.47 27.66
CA ARG A 264 3.88 17.87 26.72
C ARG A 264 3.15 17.42 25.47
N TYR A 265 3.63 17.85 24.31
CA TYR A 265 3.12 17.40 23.03
C TYR A 265 3.68 16.01 22.70
N ARG A 266 2.80 15.09 22.29
CA ARG A 266 3.14 13.73 21.86
C ARG A 266 2.83 13.57 20.38
N GLY A 267 3.83 13.21 19.57
CA GLY A 267 3.67 13.02 18.12
C GLY A 267 2.97 11.71 17.74
N ALA A 268 3.04 10.69 18.61
CA ALA A 268 2.46 9.35 18.40
C ALA A 268 1.09 9.12 19.07
N GLY A 269 0.43 10.19 19.54
CA GLY A 269 -0.88 10.09 20.19
C GLY A 269 -1.99 9.47 19.33
N THR A 270 -3.09 9.08 19.98
CA THR A 270 -4.26 8.50 19.32
C THR A 270 -4.81 9.43 18.24
N GLY A 271 -5.03 8.90 17.02
CA GLY A 271 -5.50 9.71 15.89
C GLY A 271 -4.43 10.60 15.23
N LEU A 272 -3.14 10.47 15.55
CA LEU A 272 -2.04 11.11 14.81
C LEU A 272 -1.46 10.19 13.73
N ILE A 273 -0.61 10.73 12.85
CA ILE A 273 -0.02 9.98 11.73
C ILE A 273 1.08 9.02 12.21
N LEU A 274 1.80 9.39 13.27
CA LEU A 274 2.86 8.56 13.85
C LEU A 274 2.31 7.44 14.76
N ASN A 275 0.99 7.40 14.98
CA ASN A 275 0.36 6.23 15.58
C ASN A 275 0.66 5.00 14.69
N ALA A 276 1.11 3.93 15.31
CA ALA A 276 1.51 2.70 14.63
C ALA A 276 0.44 2.09 13.72
N LEU A 277 -0.86 2.25 14.01
CA LEU A 277 -1.93 1.81 13.11
C LEU A 277 -1.92 2.58 11.79
N VAL A 278 -1.73 3.90 11.84
CA VAL A 278 -1.65 4.75 10.63
C VAL A 278 -0.31 4.57 9.95
N LEU A 279 0.77 4.47 10.71
CA LEU A 279 2.12 4.32 10.19
C LEU A 279 2.32 2.96 9.49
N SER A 280 1.79 1.87 10.05
CA SER A 280 1.82 0.55 9.40
C SER A 280 1.01 0.55 8.09
N GLN A 281 -0.17 1.17 8.08
CA GLN A 281 -0.97 1.31 6.87
C GLN A 281 -0.27 2.21 5.83
N PHE A 282 0.41 3.28 6.26
CA PHE A 282 1.21 4.16 5.39
C PHE A 282 2.36 3.37 4.74
N LEU A 283 3.14 2.64 5.53
CA LEU A 283 4.22 1.78 5.02
C LEU A 283 3.69 0.72 4.06
N ALA A 284 2.55 0.11 4.38
CA ALA A 284 1.92 -0.87 3.52
C ALA A 284 1.47 -0.27 2.17
N THR A 285 0.90 0.94 2.18
CA THR A 285 0.57 1.62 0.93
C THR A 285 1.80 1.98 0.13
N LEU A 286 2.86 2.48 0.77
CA LEU A 286 4.10 2.80 0.10
C LEU A 286 4.69 1.55 -0.54
N ALA A 287 4.70 0.41 0.16
CA ALA A 287 5.17 -0.86 -0.36
C ALA A 287 4.38 -1.35 -1.58
N VAL A 288 3.05 -1.17 -1.58
CA VAL A 288 2.22 -1.46 -2.75
C VAL A 288 2.53 -0.50 -3.91
N LEU A 289 2.64 0.80 -3.65
CA LEU A 289 2.99 1.81 -4.67
C LEU A 289 4.35 1.49 -5.28
N VAL A 290 5.32 1.17 -4.44
CA VAL A 290 6.67 0.74 -4.79
C VAL A 290 6.62 -0.49 -5.69
N HIS A 291 5.97 -1.56 -5.26
CA HIS A 291 5.81 -2.75 -6.10
C HIS A 291 5.16 -2.46 -7.46
N THR A 292 4.12 -1.62 -7.50
CA THR A 292 3.43 -1.27 -8.75
C THR A 292 4.27 -0.41 -9.70
N ALA A 293 5.27 0.31 -9.18
CA ALA A 293 6.14 1.19 -9.94
C ALA A 293 7.45 0.54 -10.40
N ARG A 294 7.66 -0.78 -10.18
CA ARG A 294 8.89 -1.52 -10.53
C ARG A 294 9.45 -1.22 -11.93
N ASN A 295 8.58 -0.98 -12.91
CA ASN A 295 9.00 -0.72 -14.30
C ASN A 295 9.16 0.78 -14.65
N ALA A 296 9.16 1.68 -13.65
CA ALA A 296 9.42 3.10 -13.84
C ALA A 296 10.92 3.34 -14.13
N LYS A 297 11.24 4.39 -14.88
CA LYS A 297 12.63 4.70 -15.25
C LYS A 297 13.45 5.18 -14.05
N GLU A 298 12.77 5.85 -13.14
CA GLU A 298 13.29 6.43 -11.91
C GLU A 298 13.37 5.41 -10.77
N TRP A 299 12.99 4.15 -11.03
CA TRP A 299 12.85 3.12 -10.00
C TRP A 299 14.14 2.85 -9.25
N LEU A 300 15.21 2.50 -9.97
CA LEU A 300 16.48 2.09 -9.37
C LEU A 300 17.24 3.27 -8.75
N ALA A 301 17.20 4.44 -9.38
CA ALA A 301 17.99 5.59 -8.99
C ALA A 301 17.36 6.46 -7.89
N ILE A 302 16.03 6.48 -7.80
CA ILE A 302 15.32 7.38 -6.88
C ILE A 302 14.41 6.58 -5.95
N ILE A 303 13.48 5.79 -6.50
CA ILE A 303 12.42 5.21 -5.68
C ILE A 303 12.95 4.14 -4.73
N ALA A 304 13.82 3.25 -5.21
CA ALA A 304 14.40 2.18 -4.42
C ALA A 304 15.21 2.71 -3.21
N PRO A 305 16.21 3.60 -3.37
CA PRO A 305 16.98 4.09 -2.22
C PRO A 305 16.12 4.88 -1.23
N GLU A 306 15.24 5.77 -1.69
CA GLU A 306 14.37 6.58 -0.83
C GLU A 306 13.39 5.72 -0.01
N ALA A 307 12.80 4.70 -0.64
CA ALA A 307 11.89 3.79 0.05
C ALA A 307 12.62 2.88 1.04
N LEU A 308 13.85 2.45 0.72
CA LEU A 308 14.68 1.64 1.61
C LEU A 308 15.18 2.45 2.81
N GLU A 309 15.61 3.70 2.60
CA GLU A 309 15.99 4.61 3.68
C GLU A 309 14.83 4.84 4.64
N LEU A 310 13.64 5.13 4.10
CA LEU A 310 12.44 5.29 4.92
C LEU A 310 12.08 4.01 5.69
N ALA A 311 12.21 2.84 5.07
CA ALA A 311 11.94 1.56 5.73
C ALA A 311 12.92 1.31 6.90
N VAL A 312 14.22 1.50 6.67
CA VAL A 312 15.26 1.27 7.68
C VAL A 312 15.15 2.28 8.82
N THR A 313 14.93 3.55 8.51
CA THR A 313 14.80 4.61 9.53
C THR A 313 13.57 4.38 10.40
N LEU A 314 12.40 4.14 9.83
CA LEU A 314 11.19 3.81 10.60
C LEU A 314 11.24 2.43 11.24
N GLY A 315 12.10 1.54 10.76
CA GLY A 315 12.37 0.23 11.36
C GLY A 315 13.33 0.27 12.54
N THR A 316 14.28 1.21 12.56
CA THR A 316 15.37 1.27 13.57
C THR A 316 15.25 2.43 14.57
N GLN A 317 14.81 3.62 14.15
CA GLN A 317 14.75 4.82 14.99
C GLN A 317 13.36 5.04 15.59
N PRO A 318 13.26 5.45 16.86
CA PRO A 318 11.96 5.78 17.44
C PRO A 318 11.35 7.00 16.75
N VAL A 319 10.05 6.96 16.51
CA VAL A 319 9.29 7.99 15.77
C VAL A 319 8.82 9.11 16.70
N SER A 320 8.70 8.83 18.00
CA SER A 320 8.35 9.77 19.10
C SER A 320 9.03 9.31 20.39
N GLN A 321 9.23 10.20 21.37
CA GLN A 321 9.86 9.85 22.66
C GLN A 321 9.01 8.88 23.49
N ASP A 322 7.70 8.90 23.28
CA ASP A 322 6.73 8.06 23.99
C ASP A 322 6.33 6.81 23.17
N GLU A 323 7.05 6.48 22.10
CA GLU A 323 6.77 5.28 21.30
C GLU A 323 6.93 4.01 22.15
N GLY A 324 5.85 3.22 22.26
CA GLY A 324 5.82 1.99 23.04
C GLY A 324 5.48 2.19 24.52
N LEU A 325 5.12 3.39 24.95
CA LEU A 325 4.52 3.62 26.28
C LEU A 325 3.01 3.34 26.21
N ASN A 326 2.53 2.41 27.04
CA ASN A 326 1.09 2.22 27.25
C ASN A 326 0.55 3.39 28.09
N GLU A 327 -0.53 4.05 27.64
CA GLU A 327 -1.18 5.14 28.38
C GLU A 327 -1.72 4.70 29.76
N ASP A 328 -1.90 3.39 29.95
CA ASP A 328 -2.46 2.75 31.16
C ASP A 328 -1.39 2.16 32.11
N GLU A 329 -0.10 2.24 31.80
CA GLU A 329 0.97 1.77 32.70
C GLU A 329 1.47 2.91 33.59
N ASP A 330 1.43 2.70 34.91
CA ASP A 330 1.92 3.66 35.91
C ASP A 330 3.37 4.09 35.60
N GLU A 331 3.66 5.40 35.68
CA GLU A 331 4.98 6.01 35.39
C GLU A 331 6.14 5.45 36.25
N ASP A 332 5.84 4.61 37.25
CA ASP A 332 6.75 4.07 38.25
C ASP A 332 7.60 2.87 37.78
N GLU A 333 7.29 2.23 36.64
CA GLU A 333 8.15 1.18 36.08
C GLU A 333 9.30 1.78 35.24
N GLN A 334 10.38 2.18 35.93
CA GLN A 334 11.65 2.65 35.36
C GLN A 334 12.45 1.53 34.66
N ASN A 335 11.86 0.81 33.70
CA ASN A 335 12.64 -0.10 32.86
C ASN A 335 12.92 0.55 31.48
N PRO A 336 14.14 1.08 31.23
CA PRO A 336 14.48 1.71 29.95
C PRO A 336 14.37 0.76 28.74
N GLU A 337 14.37 -0.56 28.96
CA GLU A 337 14.18 -1.57 27.91
C GLU A 337 12.73 -1.67 27.39
N ARG A 338 11.72 -1.19 28.13
CA ARG A 338 10.33 -1.16 27.66
C ARG A 338 9.97 0.10 26.88
N ARG A 339 10.65 1.22 27.15
CA ARG A 339 10.38 2.54 26.54
C ARG A 339 10.76 2.68 25.06
N ALA A 340 11.27 1.63 24.42
CA ALA A 340 11.77 1.69 23.04
C ALA A 340 11.37 0.46 22.22
N GLN A 341 10.29 -0.22 22.61
CA GLN A 341 9.79 -1.34 21.83
C GLN A 341 8.87 -0.83 20.73
N LYS A 342 9.22 -1.12 19.49
CA LYS A 342 8.36 -0.79 18.35
C LYS A 342 7.20 -1.76 18.26
N GLU A 343 6.07 -1.27 17.76
CA GLU A 343 4.95 -2.14 17.47
C GLU A 343 5.28 -3.13 16.35
N ALA A 344 4.90 -4.39 16.56
CA ALA A 344 5.15 -5.49 15.63
C ALA A 344 4.57 -5.22 14.23
N ALA A 345 3.45 -4.49 14.14
CA ALA A 345 2.82 -4.13 12.87
C ALA A 345 3.71 -3.19 12.03
N VAL A 346 4.29 -2.16 12.65
CA VAL A 346 5.18 -1.20 11.98
C VAL A 346 6.49 -1.87 11.57
N LEU A 347 7.06 -2.70 12.46
CA LEU A 347 8.25 -3.50 12.13
C LEU A 347 8.00 -4.47 10.97
N THR A 348 6.84 -5.13 10.94
CA THR A 348 6.50 -6.04 9.84
C THR A 348 6.35 -5.28 8.53
N SER A 349 5.59 -4.18 8.50
CA SER A 349 5.37 -3.41 7.28
C SER A 349 6.64 -2.72 6.77
N SER A 350 7.54 -2.29 7.66
CA SER A 350 8.85 -1.74 7.27
C SER A 350 9.77 -2.81 6.67
N LEU A 351 9.84 -4.00 7.27
CA LEU A 351 10.60 -5.12 6.71
C LEU A 351 10.02 -5.62 5.38
N GLU A 352 8.70 -5.66 5.25
CA GLU A 352 8.04 -6.00 3.97
C GLU A 352 8.33 -4.97 2.88
N LEU A 353 8.33 -3.67 3.22
CA LEU A 353 8.75 -2.60 2.30
C LEU A 353 10.21 -2.80 1.86
N ALA A 354 11.13 -2.99 2.79
CA ALA A 354 12.54 -3.22 2.49
C ALA A 354 12.73 -4.47 1.62
N LEU A 355 12.05 -5.57 1.95
CA LEU A 355 12.07 -6.81 1.17
C LEU A 355 11.60 -6.58 -0.28
N ILE A 356 10.51 -5.84 -0.47
CA ILE A 356 9.95 -5.54 -1.80
C ILE A 356 10.91 -4.70 -2.64
N VAL A 357 11.58 -3.73 -2.02
CA VAL A 357 12.60 -2.91 -2.68
C VAL A 357 13.78 -3.78 -3.10
N VAL A 358 14.33 -4.57 -2.18
CA VAL A 358 15.49 -5.45 -2.46
C VAL A 358 15.16 -6.50 -3.53
N ASP A 359 13.96 -7.11 -3.47
CA ASP A 359 13.46 -8.02 -4.52
C ASP A 359 13.33 -7.30 -5.87
N GLY A 360 12.84 -6.05 -5.88
CA GLY A 360 12.76 -5.24 -7.10
C GLY A 360 14.12 -4.91 -7.70
N CYS A 361 15.12 -4.56 -6.87
CA CYS A 361 16.49 -4.34 -7.34
C CYS A 361 17.09 -5.63 -7.94
N LEU A 362 16.90 -6.77 -7.28
CA LEU A 362 17.33 -8.07 -7.79
C LEU A 362 16.72 -8.41 -9.16
N ASP A 363 15.42 -8.17 -9.33
CA ASP A 363 14.69 -8.50 -10.55
C ASP A 363 15.10 -7.61 -11.75
N LEU A 364 15.42 -6.33 -11.53
CA LEU A 364 15.62 -5.35 -12.61
C LEU A 364 17.05 -5.28 -13.13
N ASP A 365 18.05 -5.23 -12.23
CA ASP A 365 19.46 -5.08 -12.60
C ASP A 365 20.38 -6.05 -11.86
N GLY A 366 19.80 -7.10 -11.25
CA GLY A 366 20.54 -8.02 -10.38
C GLY A 366 21.03 -7.36 -9.09
N GLY A 367 20.52 -6.18 -8.76
CA GLY A 367 20.91 -5.28 -7.67
C GLY A 367 22.25 -4.60 -7.82
N ARG A 368 22.72 -4.41 -9.06
CA ARG A 368 23.95 -3.67 -9.34
C ARG A 368 23.93 -2.26 -8.75
N SER A 369 22.89 -1.49 -9.05
CA SER A 369 22.83 -0.06 -8.70
C SER A 369 22.82 0.14 -7.18
N ILE A 370 21.95 -0.60 -6.47
CA ILE A 370 21.85 -0.51 -5.00
C ILE A 370 23.14 -0.99 -4.30
N CYS A 371 23.82 -2.02 -4.84
CA CYS A 371 25.04 -2.55 -4.25
C CYS A 371 26.27 -1.65 -4.43
N LEU A 372 26.30 -0.81 -5.47
CA LEU A 372 27.46 0.03 -5.78
C LEU A 372 27.27 1.47 -5.31
N GLU A 373 26.06 2.02 -5.44
CA GLU A 373 25.77 3.42 -5.11
C GLU A 373 25.31 3.59 -3.65
N HIS A 374 24.61 2.59 -3.09
CA HIS A 374 23.99 2.64 -1.76
C HIS A 374 24.39 1.47 -0.86
N THR A 375 25.66 1.07 -0.90
CA THR A 375 26.23 -0.08 -0.16
C THR A 375 25.94 -0.02 1.34
N ALA A 376 26.15 1.13 1.97
CA ALA A 376 25.95 1.29 3.42
C ALA A 376 24.48 1.08 3.82
N LEU A 377 23.54 1.55 3.00
CA LEU A 377 22.12 1.38 3.24
C LEU A 377 21.71 -0.09 3.10
N LEU A 378 22.23 -0.78 2.08
CA LEU A 378 21.96 -2.21 1.87
C LEU A 378 22.52 -3.07 3.02
N LEU A 379 23.76 -2.82 3.44
CA LEU A 379 24.38 -3.54 4.57
C LEU A 379 23.65 -3.25 5.88
N GLY A 380 23.30 -1.98 6.14
CA GLY A 380 22.52 -1.59 7.31
C GLY A 380 21.14 -2.25 7.34
N ALA A 381 20.46 -2.39 6.19
CA ALA A 381 19.22 -3.15 6.09
C ALA A 381 19.42 -4.65 6.40
N GLY A 382 20.56 -5.22 6.00
CA GLY A 382 20.93 -6.61 6.29
C GLY A 382 21.18 -6.85 7.77
N GLU A 383 22.01 -6.01 8.38
CA GLU A 383 22.31 -6.04 9.82
C GLU A 383 21.02 -5.87 10.64
N TRP A 384 20.16 -4.92 10.25
CA TRP A 384 18.86 -4.73 10.87
C TRP A 384 17.97 -5.98 10.78
N GLY A 385 17.86 -6.58 9.59
CA GLY A 385 17.09 -7.82 9.40
C GLY A 385 17.62 -8.98 10.27
N THR A 386 18.94 -9.13 10.36
CA THR A 386 19.59 -10.14 11.22
C THR A 386 19.33 -9.87 12.70
N GLU A 387 19.46 -8.62 13.15
CA GLU A 387 19.19 -8.24 14.55
C GLU A 387 17.73 -8.55 14.93
N VAL A 388 16.76 -8.19 14.09
CA VAL A 388 15.34 -8.50 14.34
C VAL A 388 15.11 -10.01 14.39
N LEU A 389 15.69 -10.77 13.47
CA LEU A 389 15.54 -12.23 13.44
C LEU A 389 16.12 -12.88 14.70
N THR A 390 17.34 -12.49 15.11
CA THR A 390 17.98 -13.05 16.32
C THR A 390 17.22 -12.69 17.59
N ARG A 391 16.59 -11.50 17.67
CA ARG A 391 15.71 -11.13 18.79
C ARG A 391 14.50 -12.05 18.88
N ILE A 392 13.86 -12.33 17.75
CA ILE A 392 12.69 -13.24 17.70
C ILE A 392 13.10 -14.67 18.07
N GLU A 393 14.24 -15.17 17.57
CA GLU A 393 14.77 -16.50 17.91
C GLU A 393 15.11 -16.64 19.40
N LYS A 394 15.59 -15.57 20.04
CA LYS A 394 15.81 -15.51 21.50
C LYS A 394 14.52 -15.42 22.31
N GLY A 395 13.35 -15.36 21.67
CA GLY A 395 12.05 -15.26 22.32
C GLY A 395 11.72 -13.87 22.86
N ALA A 396 12.34 -12.81 22.32
CA ALA A 396 12.01 -11.44 22.70
C ALA A 396 10.59 -11.09 22.23
N LYS A 397 9.74 -10.70 23.18
CA LYS A 397 8.39 -10.24 22.87
C LYS A 397 8.44 -8.82 22.35
N VAL A 398 7.78 -8.59 21.22
CA VAL A 398 7.58 -7.27 20.61
C VAL A 398 6.21 -6.74 21.02
N LEU A 399 6.06 -5.42 21.22
CA LEU A 399 4.76 -4.80 21.53
C LEU A 399 3.74 -5.06 20.42
N GLY A 400 2.52 -5.45 20.80
CA GLY A 400 1.48 -5.89 19.85
C GLY A 400 1.84 -7.19 19.11
N GLY A 401 2.90 -7.89 19.52
CA GLY A 401 3.36 -9.15 18.94
C GLY A 401 2.63 -10.36 19.54
N GLY A 402 2.28 -11.30 18.67
CA GLY A 402 1.73 -12.59 19.07
C GLY A 402 1.26 -13.43 17.88
N GLY A 403 1.53 -14.74 17.93
CA GLY A 403 1.04 -15.73 16.98
C GLY A 403 1.36 -15.39 15.52
N ILE A 404 0.34 -15.01 14.75
CA ILE A 404 0.45 -14.74 13.31
C ILE A 404 1.37 -13.54 13.02
N HIS A 405 1.36 -12.50 13.86
CA HIS A 405 2.18 -11.31 13.63
C HIS A 405 3.68 -11.59 13.82
N GLU A 406 4.03 -12.43 14.80
CA GLU A 406 5.40 -12.87 15.03
C GLU A 406 5.92 -13.76 13.89
N MET A 407 5.08 -14.69 13.40
CA MET A 407 5.42 -15.50 12.23
C MET A 407 5.61 -14.65 10.97
N LYS A 408 4.76 -13.63 10.76
CA LYS A 408 4.89 -12.69 9.63
C LYS A 408 6.17 -11.87 9.73
N LEU A 409 6.47 -11.36 10.91
CA LEU A 409 7.68 -10.59 11.19
C LEU A 409 8.94 -11.42 10.95
N SER A 410 9.00 -12.63 11.52
CA SER A 410 10.11 -13.58 11.31
C SER A 410 10.29 -13.91 9.83
N ARG A 411 9.19 -14.18 9.12
CA ARG A 411 9.20 -14.46 7.68
C ARG A 411 9.73 -13.28 6.86
N ALA A 412 9.29 -12.06 7.16
CA ALA A 412 9.75 -10.86 6.45
C ALA A 412 11.24 -10.58 6.71
N ALA A 413 11.69 -10.69 7.97
CA ALA A 413 13.09 -10.52 8.36
C ALA A 413 13.99 -11.56 7.68
N ALA A 414 13.63 -12.85 7.75
CA ALA A 414 14.38 -13.91 7.09
C ALA A 414 14.41 -13.74 5.56
N GLY A 415 13.28 -13.36 4.96
CA GLY A 415 13.20 -13.07 3.53
C GLY A 415 14.15 -11.95 3.11
N LEU A 416 14.21 -10.86 3.88
CA LEU A 416 15.10 -9.74 3.62
C LEU A 416 16.57 -10.16 3.71
N VAL A 417 16.95 -10.84 4.80
CA VAL A 417 18.34 -11.30 5.02
C VAL A 417 18.80 -12.21 3.88
N LEU A 418 17.96 -13.17 3.45
CA LEU A 418 18.30 -14.07 2.35
C LEU A 418 18.50 -13.34 1.01
N LYS A 419 17.67 -12.34 0.72
CA LYS A 419 17.80 -11.53 -0.52
C LYS A 419 19.05 -10.65 -0.48
N ILE A 420 19.38 -10.08 0.68
CA ILE A 420 20.59 -9.27 0.85
C ILE A 420 21.85 -10.14 0.77
N ASP A 421 21.84 -11.35 1.35
CA ASP A 421 22.94 -12.32 1.19
C ASP A 421 23.12 -12.73 -0.28
N GLU A 422 22.02 -12.93 -1.02
CA GLU A 422 22.08 -13.18 -2.45
C GLU A 422 22.69 -11.99 -3.23
N LEU A 423 22.34 -10.75 -2.90
CA LEU A 423 22.93 -9.57 -3.53
C LEU A 423 24.41 -9.41 -3.21
N THR A 424 24.74 -9.45 -1.92
CA THR A 424 26.11 -9.28 -1.46
C THR A 424 27.00 -10.39 -1.98
N SER A 425 26.55 -11.64 -2.06
CA SER A 425 27.33 -12.74 -2.65
C SER A 425 27.61 -12.53 -4.15
N ARG A 426 26.66 -11.98 -4.91
CA ARG A 426 26.84 -11.66 -6.35
C ARG A 426 27.81 -10.50 -6.57
N TRP A 427 27.73 -9.45 -5.75
CA TRP A 427 28.47 -8.19 -5.96
C TRP A 427 29.64 -7.98 -5.00
N ARG A 428 29.96 -8.95 -4.12
CA ARG A 428 31.01 -8.85 -3.09
C ARG A 428 32.33 -8.28 -3.59
N ARG A 429 32.79 -8.75 -4.76
CA ARG A 429 34.08 -8.31 -5.33
C ARG A 429 34.03 -6.84 -5.74
N SER A 430 32.95 -6.41 -6.38
CA SER A 430 32.75 -5.03 -6.83
C SER A 430 32.47 -4.04 -5.69
N MET A 431 31.93 -4.51 -4.56
CA MET A 431 31.72 -3.69 -3.36
C MET A 431 33.03 -3.31 -2.67
N VAL A 432 34.04 -4.18 -2.72
CA VAL A 432 35.34 -3.95 -2.05
C VAL A 432 36.22 -2.99 -2.85
N ASP A 433 36.11 -2.97 -4.19
CA ASP A 433 36.91 -2.10 -5.07
C ASP A 433 36.52 -0.61 -4.98
N ILE A 434 35.38 -0.26 -4.37
CA ILE A 434 34.95 1.13 -4.15
C ILE A 434 35.50 1.71 -2.82
N GLY A 435 36.00 0.84 -1.93
CA GLY A 435 36.48 1.20 -0.60
C GLY A 435 38.00 1.46 -0.49
N LEU A 436 38.74 1.52 -1.60
CA LEU A 436 40.19 1.77 -1.64
C LEU A 436 40.56 3.05 -2.39
#